data_AF-A0A8H7FPP8-F1
#
_entry.id   AF-A0A8H7FPP8-F1
#
_cell.length_a   1.000
_cell.length_b   1.000
_cell.length_c   1.000
_cell.angle_alpha   90.00
_cell.angle_beta   90.00
_cell.angle_gamma   90.00
#
_symmetry.space_group_name_H-M   'P 1'
#
loop_
_entity.id
_entity.type
_entity.pdbx_description
1 polymer ?
#
loop_
_entity_poly.entity_id
_entity_poly.type
_entity_poly.pdbx_seq_one_letter_code
_entity_poly.pdbx_strand_id
1 'polypeptide(L)'
;MTRMPHLRVLALSQLAIGALASAKPVIQWVNCAEHVPIPLQGTSLPNPLPSTLHCGLLDVPMDYSKPISSSNNITIGFAMHRPKNPQGLLNFNPGGPDAEVASFAWDISLNISNADWFTGLSNFDFLDVTLTIFSPSNATELAFYTTSAATFAASCAAGSTPTGILAHVGTADVVKDWDTGNQAVATYQVAAANRLLLRSDAWCMNDTTCPFHTQGKGAVPKALAAVLAQAAAGNTSNLTVTPADVGAMASLGYLNGSPKFPTLNGALAAALGGDWSGFDWSVVGPELAQGIYPLLATACLDRHLDYDSWPSFEKIKNAVFSNDTAKIGYAFDLQITASAK
;
A
#
# COMPACT_ATOMS: atom_id res chain seq x y z
N MET A 1 90.46 1.94 -7.93
CA MET A 1 89.62 0.73 -8.13
C MET A 1 88.79 0.56 -6.88
N THR A 2 87.59 1.14 -6.88
CA THR A 2 86.86 1.48 -5.66
C THR A 2 85.35 1.31 -5.88
N ARG A 3 84.83 0.26 -5.24
CA ARG A 3 83.47 -0.01 -4.69
C ARG A 3 82.25 0.72 -5.28
N MET A 4 81.33 -0.06 -5.84
CA MET A 4 79.89 0.27 -5.95
C MET A 4 79.14 -0.15 -4.68
N PRO A 5 78.10 0.60 -4.22
CA PRO A 5 77.23 0.16 -3.14
C PRO A 5 75.96 -0.54 -3.64
N HIS A 6 75.43 -1.36 -2.73
CA HIS A 6 74.35 -2.33 -2.84
C HIS A 6 72.96 -1.73 -3.13
N LEU A 7 72.23 -2.38 -4.06
CA LEU A 7 70.77 -2.23 -4.22
C LEU A 7 70.07 -3.20 -3.24
N ARG A 8 69.28 -2.67 -2.30
CA ARG A 8 68.41 -3.47 -1.40
C ARG A 8 67.08 -3.74 -2.11
N VAL A 9 66.77 -5.02 -2.32
CA VAL A 9 65.44 -5.49 -2.74
C VAL A 9 64.55 -5.58 -1.49
N LEU A 10 63.53 -4.75 -1.42
CA LEU A 10 62.42 -4.88 -0.46
C LEU A 10 61.42 -5.90 -1.03
N ALA A 11 61.32 -7.06 -0.39
CA ALA A 11 60.27 -8.03 -0.64
C ALA A 11 58.96 -7.49 -0.06
N LEU A 12 58.02 -7.08 -0.91
CA LEU A 12 56.62 -6.92 -0.51
C LEU A 12 55.97 -8.30 -0.46
N SER A 13 55.67 -8.73 0.76
CA SER A 13 54.75 -9.81 1.09
C SER A 13 53.40 -9.59 0.39
N GLN A 14 53.00 -10.56 -0.43
CA GLN A 14 51.67 -10.66 -1.02
C GLN A 14 50.63 -10.89 0.08
N LEU A 15 49.91 -9.84 0.46
CA LEU A 15 48.60 -9.99 1.09
C LEU A 15 47.64 -10.47 0.00
N ALA A 16 47.27 -11.75 0.08
CA ALA A 16 46.17 -12.31 -0.70
C ALA A 16 44.87 -11.61 -0.25
N ILE A 17 44.52 -10.53 -0.93
CA ILE A 17 43.16 -9.99 -0.91
C ILE A 17 42.32 -11.01 -1.67
N GLY A 18 41.73 -11.96 -0.93
CA GLY A 18 40.66 -12.78 -1.47
C GLY A 18 39.52 -11.84 -1.88
N ALA A 19 39.40 -11.60 -3.18
CA ALA A 19 38.20 -11.01 -3.74
C ALA A 19 37.04 -11.96 -3.38
N LEU A 20 36.22 -11.56 -2.40
CA LEU A 20 34.90 -12.14 -2.22
C LEU A 20 34.15 -11.86 -3.52
N ALA A 21 34.09 -12.87 -4.38
CA ALA A 21 33.29 -12.84 -5.59
C ALA A 21 31.86 -12.46 -5.20
N SER A 22 31.30 -11.48 -5.90
CA SER A 22 29.89 -11.09 -5.80
C SER A 22 29.03 -12.35 -5.97
N ALA A 23 28.54 -12.89 -4.85
CA ALA A 23 27.65 -14.04 -4.87
C ALA A 23 26.33 -13.59 -5.50
N LYS A 24 25.94 -14.21 -6.61
CA LYS A 24 24.62 -13.99 -7.19
C LYS A 24 23.56 -14.41 -6.17
N PRO A 25 22.50 -13.62 -5.95
CA PRO A 25 21.39 -14.03 -5.10
C PRO A 25 20.84 -15.38 -5.57
N VAL A 26 20.75 -16.36 -4.67
CA VAL A 26 20.19 -17.68 -4.94
C VAL A 26 18.83 -17.77 -4.27
N ILE A 27 17.81 -18.18 -5.02
CA ILE A 27 16.49 -18.47 -4.47
C ILE A 27 16.60 -19.69 -3.54
N GLN A 28 16.14 -19.52 -2.31
CA GLN A 28 15.98 -20.61 -1.34
C GLN A 28 14.52 -21.04 -1.35
N TRP A 29 14.21 -22.17 -2.01
CA TRP A 29 12.85 -22.72 -1.99
C TRP A 29 12.53 -23.31 -0.62
N VAL A 30 11.39 -22.94 -0.06
CA VAL A 30 10.94 -23.34 1.28
C VAL A 30 9.58 -24.04 1.23
N ASN A 31 9.24 -24.75 2.31
CA ASN A 31 7.94 -25.38 2.44
C ASN A 31 6.84 -24.33 2.66
N CYS A 32 5.93 -24.17 1.72
CA CYS A 32 4.82 -23.22 1.84
C CYS A 32 3.97 -23.42 3.10
N ALA A 33 3.84 -24.65 3.60
CA ALA A 33 3.06 -24.92 4.82
C ALA A 33 3.67 -24.29 6.08
N GLU A 34 4.95 -23.92 6.06
CA GLU A 34 5.66 -23.24 7.16
C GLU A 34 5.65 -21.71 6.98
N HIS A 35 5.19 -21.21 5.83
CA HIS A 35 5.21 -19.80 5.43
C HIS A 35 3.83 -19.34 4.94
N VAL A 36 2.78 -19.69 5.69
CA VAL A 36 1.40 -19.31 5.36
C VAL A 36 1.20 -17.79 5.51
N PRO A 37 0.75 -17.08 4.46
CA PRO A 37 0.42 -15.66 4.50
C PRO A 37 -0.56 -15.31 5.62
N ILE A 38 -0.39 -14.14 6.25
CA ILE A 38 -1.24 -13.67 7.35
C ILE A 38 -2.74 -13.79 7.04
N PRO A 39 -3.25 -13.40 5.86
CA PRO A 39 -4.68 -13.52 5.56
C PRO A 39 -5.22 -14.97 5.57
N LEU A 40 -4.35 -15.96 5.40
CA LEU A 40 -4.69 -17.38 5.35
C LEU A 40 -4.37 -18.13 6.66
N GLN A 41 -3.73 -17.48 7.64
CA GLN A 41 -3.46 -18.09 8.93
C GLN A 41 -4.76 -18.42 9.67
N GLY A 42 -4.86 -19.64 10.22
CA GLY A 42 -6.08 -20.11 10.90
C GLY A 42 -7.19 -20.58 9.96
N THR A 43 -7.01 -20.49 8.64
CA THR A 43 -7.93 -21.09 7.66
C THR A 43 -7.64 -22.58 7.46
N SER A 44 -8.65 -23.35 7.03
CA SER A 44 -8.48 -24.76 6.70
C SER A 44 -7.85 -24.89 5.30
N LEU A 45 -6.56 -25.22 5.26
CA LEU A 45 -5.82 -25.41 4.01
C LEU A 45 -5.81 -26.88 3.56
N PRO A 46 -5.78 -27.16 2.25
CA PRO A 46 -5.66 -28.53 1.74
C PRO A 46 -4.31 -29.15 2.12
N ASN A 47 -4.33 -30.47 2.38
CA ASN A 47 -3.13 -31.26 2.66
C ASN A 47 -3.13 -32.52 1.76
N PRO A 48 -2.18 -32.68 0.83
CA PRO A 48 -1.06 -31.76 0.57
C PRO A 48 -1.51 -30.43 -0.07
N LEU A 49 -0.70 -29.38 0.10
CA LEU A 49 -0.88 -28.13 -0.65
C LEU A 49 -0.75 -28.40 -2.16
N PRO A 50 -1.37 -27.57 -3.02
CA PRO A 50 -1.28 -27.72 -4.47
C PRO A 50 0.18 -27.75 -4.94
N SER A 51 0.52 -28.69 -5.81
CA SER A 51 1.88 -28.81 -6.36
C SER A 51 2.29 -27.63 -7.23
N THR A 52 1.34 -26.77 -7.60
CA THR A 52 1.58 -25.52 -8.33
C THR A 52 1.96 -24.37 -7.40
N LEU A 53 1.86 -24.52 -6.08
CA LEU A 53 2.22 -23.48 -5.13
C LEU A 53 3.67 -23.66 -4.70
N HIS A 54 4.48 -22.62 -4.88
CA HIS A 54 5.88 -22.60 -4.47
C HIS A 54 6.16 -21.37 -3.61
N CYS A 55 7.01 -21.50 -2.60
CA CYS A 55 7.40 -20.39 -1.73
C CYS A 55 8.91 -20.34 -1.69
N GLY A 56 9.45 -19.13 -1.66
CA GLY A 56 10.89 -18.94 -1.69
C GLY A 56 11.32 -17.73 -0.88
N LEU A 57 12.61 -17.75 -0.53
CA LEU A 57 13.32 -16.66 0.10
C LEU A 57 14.43 -16.19 -0.84
N LEU A 58 14.68 -14.89 -0.85
CA LEU A 58 15.74 -14.27 -1.63
C LEU A 58 16.51 -13.27 -0.77
N ASP A 59 17.78 -13.54 -0.53
CA ASP A 59 18.66 -12.57 0.13
C ASP A 59 19.12 -11.52 -0.88
N VAL A 60 18.86 -10.26 -0.56
CA VAL A 60 19.29 -9.10 -1.35
C VAL A 60 20.06 -8.13 -0.47
N PRO A 61 20.96 -7.30 -1.03
CA PRO A 61 21.58 -6.24 -0.24
C PRO A 61 20.54 -5.19 0.16
N MET A 62 20.64 -4.68 1.39
CA MET A 62 19.85 -3.51 1.81
C MET A 62 20.27 -2.26 1.04
N ASP A 63 21.57 -2.10 0.81
CA ASP A 63 22.20 -1.05 0.02
C ASP A 63 22.91 -1.68 -1.18
N TYR A 64 22.30 -1.56 -2.36
CA TYR A 64 22.81 -2.10 -3.63
C TYR A 64 24.10 -1.42 -4.11
N SER A 65 24.51 -0.28 -3.53
CA SER A 65 25.81 0.32 -3.81
C SER A 65 26.97 -0.42 -3.14
N LYS A 66 26.66 -1.32 -2.20
CA LYS A 66 27.63 -2.15 -1.47
C LYS A 66 27.40 -3.63 -1.75
N PRO A 67 28.43 -4.48 -1.68
CA PRO A 67 28.25 -5.93 -1.75
C PRO A 67 27.32 -6.43 -0.64
N ILE A 68 26.58 -7.50 -0.93
CA ILE A 68 25.79 -8.20 0.08
C ILE A 68 26.72 -8.73 1.19
N SER A 69 26.34 -8.52 2.44
CA SER A 69 27.11 -8.98 3.61
C SER A 69 26.19 -9.22 4.79
N SER A 70 26.70 -9.79 5.88
CA SER A 70 25.93 -9.98 7.13
C SER A 70 25.44 -8.68 7.78
N SER A 71 25.95 -7.52 7.36
CA SER A 71 25.52 -6.20 7.81
C SER A 71 24.85 -5.37 6.71
N ASN A 72 24.67 -5.97 5.53
CA ASN A 72 24.07 -5.36 4.34
C ASN A 72 23.28 -6.44 3.59
N ASN A 73 22.32 -7.07 4.26
CA ASN A 73 21.44 -8.06 3.66
C ASN A 73 20.03 -7.94 4.26
N ILE A 74 19.05 -8.31 3.46
CA ILE A 74 17.67 -8.53 3.88
C ILE A 74 17.13 -9.73 3.11
N THR A 75 16.34 -10.56 3.77
CA THR A 75 15.67 -11.71 3.17
C THR A 75 14.27 -11.32 2.76
N ILE A 76 13.96 -11.46 1.47
CA ILE A 76 12.65 -11.19 0.89
C ILE A 76 11.91 -12.52 0.73
N GLY A 77 10.71 -12.61 1.29
CA GLY A 77 9.80 -13.74 1.06
C GLY A 77 8.96 -13.54 -0.20
N PHE A 78 8.70 -14.61 -0.93
CA PHE A 78 7.81 -14.60 -2.09
C PHE A 78 7.04 -15.91 -2.22
N ALA A 79 5.89 -15.85 -2.88
CA ALA A 79 5.14 -17.01 -3.31
C ALA A 79 4.95 -17.00 -4.83
N MET A 80 4.80 -18.19 -5.40
CA MET A 80 4.59 -18.38 -6.83
C MET A 80 3.50 -19.40 -7.10
N HIS A 81 2.63 -19.07 -8.05
CA HIS A 81 1.87 -20.07 -8.79
C HIS A 81 2.72 -20.54 -9.98
N ARG A 82 2.97 -21.84 -10.08
CA ARG A 82 3.84 -22.46 -11.08
C ARG A 82 3.14 -23.66 -11.74
N PRO A 83 2.45 -23.45 -12.87
CA PRO A 83 1.86 -24.56 -13.62
C PRO A 83 2.96 -25.42 -14.26
N LYS A 84 2.62 -26.66 -14.65
CA LYS A 84 3.60 -27.61 -15.20
C LYS A 84 4.28 -27.12 -16.49
N ASN A 85 3.57 -26.35 -17.30
CA ASN A 85 4.04 -25.84 -18.59
C ASN A 85 3.71 -24.34 -18.68
N PRO A 86 4.49 -23.47 -18.00
CA PRO A 86 4.18 -22.05 -17.93
C PRO A 86 4.40 -21.37 -19.28
N GLN A 87 3.50 -20.46 -19.64
CA GLN A 87 3.56 -19.67 -20.87
C GLN A 87 4.50 -18.47 -20.77
N GLY A 88 4.88 -18.07 -19.54
CA GLY A 88 5.75 -16.95 -19.25
C GLY A 88 5.74 -16.64 -17.75
N LEU A 89 6.45 -15.57 -17.34
CA LEU A 89 6.47 -15.07 -15.96
C LEU A 89 5.71 -13.75 -15.87
N LEU A 90 4.75 -13.67 -14.95
CA LEU A 90 4.08 -12.45 -14.53
C LEU A 90 4.60 -12.07 -13.13
N ASN A 91 5.29 -10.94 -13.05
CA ASN A 91 5.61 -10.31 -11.77
C ASN A 91 4.45 -9.40 -11.39
N PHE A 92 3.81 -9.68 -10.27
CA PHE A 92 2.65 -8.93 -9.81
C PHE A 92 2.95 -8.17 -8.52
N ASN A 93 2.35 -6.99 -8.41
CA ASN A 93 2.27 -6.20 -7.18
C ASN A 93 0.91 -5.47 -7.23
N PRO A 94 0.00 -5.70 -6.26
CA PRO A 94 -1.33 -5.10 -6.21
C PRO A 94 -1.31 -3.59 -5.89
N GLY A 95 -0.13 -3.03 -5.60
CA GLY A 95 0.05 -1.64 -5.19
C GLY A 95 -0.19 -1.43 -3.69
N GLY A 96 -0.13 -0.15 -3.27
CA GLY A 96 -0.22 0.31 -1.87
C GLY A 96 0.92 -0.24 -0.99
N PRO A 97 1.86 0.53 -0.45
CA PRO A 97 2.92 -0.05 0.39
C PRO A 97 2.35 -0.88 1.56
N ASP A 98 3.05 -1.96 1.92
CA ASP A 98 2.72 -2.93 2.99
C ASP A 98 1.58 -3.93 2.71
N ALA A 99 0.96 -3.92 1.52
CA ALA A 99 0.06 -5.00 1.15
C ALA A 99 0.80 -6.35 1.24
N GLU A 100 0.23 -7.31 1.99
CA GLU A 100 0.73 -8.68 2.00
C GLU A 100 0.43 -9.28 0.62
N VAL A 101 1.48 -9.67 -0.09
CA VAL A 101 1.37 -9.99 -1.52
C VAL A 101 1.40 -11.48 -1.81
N ALA A 102 2.06 -12.28 -0.96
CA ALA A 102 2.16 -13.71 -1.19
C ALA A 102 0.78 -14.41 -1.21
N SER A 103 -0.23 -13.90 -0.50
CA SER A 103 -1.60 -14.45 -0.55
C SER A 103 -2.20 -14.51 -1.95
N PHE A 104 -1.85 -13.63 -2.89
CA PHE A 104 -2.42 -13.67 -4.25
C PHE A 104 -1.95 -14.91 -5.03
N ALA A 105 -0.68 -15.30 -4.90
CA ALA A 105 -0.17 -16.54 -5.48
C ALA A 105 -0.80 -17.78 -4.83
N TRP A 106 -1.11 -17.70 -3.54
CA TRP A 106 -1.88 -18.73 -2.83
C TRP A 106 -3.31 -18.82 -3.33
N ASP A 107 -3.99 -17.69 -3.52
CA ASP A 107 -5.38 -17.61 -3.96
C ASP A 107 -5.56 -18.26 -5.34
N ILE A 108 -4.63 -17.99 -6.27
CA ILE A 108 -4.60 -18.64 -7.59
C ILE A 108 -4.39 -20.16 -7.45
N SER A 109 -3.42 -20.56 -6.62
CA SER A 109 -3.06 -21.97 -6.49
C SER A 109 -4.11 -22.81 -5.75
N LEU A 110 -4.80 -22.21 -4.78
CA LEU A 110 -5.89 -22.81 -4.03
C LEU A 110 -7.24 -22.68 -4.75
N ASN A 111 -7.32 -21.84 -5.78
CA ASN A 111 -8.54 -21.51 -6.51
C ASN A 111 -9.64 -20.99 -5.56
N ILE A 112 -9.31 -19.98 -4.75
CA ILE A 112 -10.21 -19.34 -3.79
C ILE A 112 -10.50 -17.87 -4.16
N SER A 113 -11.34 -17.21 -3.38
CA SER A 113 -12.19 -16.05 -3.74
C SER A 113 -11.54 -14.82 -4.39
N ASN A 114 -10.22 -14.62 -4.35
CA ASN A 114 -9.55 -13.51 -5.07
C ASN A 114 -8.94 -13.94 -6.41
N ALA A 115 -9.06 -15.22 -6.82
CA ALA A 115 -8.52 -15.73 -8.07
C ALA A 115 -9.17 -15.13 -9.33
N ASP A 116 -10.36 -14.52 -9.20
CA ASP A 116 -11.09 -13.92 -10.33
C ASP A 116 -10.28 -12.84 -11.05
N TRP A 117 -9.43 -12.10 -10.33
CA TRP A 117 -8.52 -11.09 -10.91
C TRP A 117 -7.54 -11.69 -11.93
N PHE A 118 -7.27 -12.99 -11.81
CA PHE A 118 -6.30 -13.73 -12.62
C PHE A 118 -6.98 -14.72 -13.58
N THR A 119 -8.28 -14.54 -13.83
CA THR A 119 -9.02 -15.36 -14.79
C THR A 119 -8.33 -15.36 -16.15
N GLY A 120 -7.99 -16.55 -16.66
CA GLY A 120 -7.28 -16.72 -17.93
C GLY A 120 -5.75 -16.65 -17.83
N LEU A 121 -5.19 -16.39 -16.65
CA LEU A 121 -3.74 -16.27 -16.42
C LEU A 121 -3.13 -17.46 -15.66
N SER A 122 -3.92 -18.49 -15.32
CA SER A 122 -3.46 -19.68 -14.58
C SER A 122 -2.41 -20.54 -15.30
N ASN A 123 -2.14 -20.27 -16.58
CA ASN A 123 -1.08 -20.95 -17.34
C ASN A 123 0.26 -20.19 -17.32
N PHE A 124 0.37 -19.07 -16.60
CA PHE A 124 1.64 -18.34 -16.40
C PHE A 124 2.28 -18.72 -15.06
N ASP A 125 3.61 -18.65 -15.00
CA ASP A 125 4.28 -18.50 -13.71
C ASP A 125 3.88 -17.13 -13.16
N PHE A 126 3.31 -17.10 -11.96
CA PHE A 126 2.95 -15.88 -11.28
C PHE A 126 3.89 -15.72 -10.09
N LEU A 127 4.80 -14.76 -10.17
CA LEU A 127 5.70 -14.41 -9.07
C LEU A 127 5.13 -13.22 -8.34
N ASP A 128 4.93 -13.44 -7.04
CA ASP A 128 4.51 -12.40 -6.15
C ASP A 128 5.62 -12.05 -5.15
N VAL A 129 6.19 -10.85 -5.28
CA VAL A 129 7.32 -10.40 -4.46
C VAL A 129 6.78 -9.54 -3.33
N THR A 130 6.79 -10.09 -2.13
CA THR A 130 6.48 -9.32 -0.93
C THR A 130 7.70 -8.52 -0.52
N LEU A 131 7.63 -7.19 -0.56
CA LEU A 131 8.52 -6.39 0.28
C LEU A 131 8.01 -6.53 1.72
N THR A 132 8.44 -7.56 2.43
CA THR A 132 8.18 -7.67 3.87
C THR A 132 9.00 -6.60 4.57
N ILE A 133 8.42 -5.41 4.73
CA ILE A 133 8.93 -4.41 5.64
C ILE A 133 8.32 -4.74 7.00
N PHE A 134 9.16 -5.22 7.91
CA PHE A 134 8.76 -5.52 9.27
C PHE A 134 8.19 -4.25 9.93
N SER A 135 6.97 -4.36 10.46
CA SER A 135 6.38 -3.31 11.29
C SER A 135 7.18 -3.17 12.59
N PRO A 136 7.68 -1.96 12.93
CA PRO A 136 8.30 -1.74 14.22
C PRO A 136 7.28 -2.01 15.34
N SER A 137 7.60 -2.95 16.22
CA SER A 137 6.80 -3.30 17.40
C SER A 137 7.04 -2.35 18.58
N ASN A 138 8.06 -1.49 18.48
CA ASN A 138 8.46 -0.54 19.52
C ASN A 138 9.17 0.69 18.94
N ALA A 139 9.31 1.73 19.79
CA ALA A 139 9.92 3.01 19.41
C ALA A 139 11.39 2.89 18.97
N THR A 140 12.13 1.91 19.47
CA THR A 140 13.53 1.67 19.09
C THR A 140 13.62 1.10 17.67
N GLU A 141 12.75 0.17 17.30
CA GLU A 141 12.65 -0.35 15.94
C GLU A 141 12.19 0.74 14.97
N LEU A 142 11.22 1.58 15.34
CA LEU A 142 10.77 2.70 14.50
C LEU A 142 11.92 3.69 14.23
N ALA A 143 12.70 4.03 15.27
CA ALA A 143 13.86 4.90 15.13
C ALA A 143 14.95 4.28 14.24
N PHE A 144 15.18 2.97 14.36
CA PHE A 144 16.10 2.22 13.52
C PHE A 144 15.68 2.23 12.05
N TYR A 145 14.40 1.97 11.74
CA TYR A 145 13.89 2.00 10.37
C TYR A 145 13.92 3.39 9.77
N THR A 146 13.53 4.42 10.54
CA THR A 146 13.56 5.82 10.09
C THR A 146 14.99 6.25 9.75
N THR A 147 15.95 5.87 10.59
CA THR A 147 17.38 6.17 10.37
C THR A 147 17.93 5.39 9.17
N SER A 148 17.55 4.13 9.01
CA SER A 148 18.00 3.28 7.91
C SER A 148 17.45 3.76 6.57
N ALA A 149 16.17 4.14 6.51
CA ALA A 149 15.55 4.72 5.31
C ALA A 149 16.20 6.06 4.93
N ALA A 150 16.43 6.95 5.91
CA ALA A 150 17.12 8.22 5.68
C ALA A 150 18.57 8.01 5.17
N THR A 151 19.29 7.03 5.72
CA THR A 151 20.66 6.70 5.32
C THR A 151 20.70 6.13 3.90
N PHE A 152 19.77 5.23 3.56
CA PHE A 152 19.63 4.67 2.23
C PHE A 152 19.30 5.76 1.20
N ALA A 153 18.33 6.63 1.48
CA ALA A 153 17.97 7.76 0.62
C ALA A 153 19.15 8.72 0.38
N ALA A 154 19.91 9.06 1.44
CA ALA A 154 21.11 9.87 1.32
C ALA A 154 22.19 9.19 0.46
N SER A 155 22.33 7.86 0.56
CA SER A 155 23.28 7.10 -0.25
C SER A 155 22.89 7.05 -1.73
N CYS A 156 21.59 6.95 -2.04
CA CYS A 156 21.08 7.04 -3.41
C CYS A 156 21.37 8.42 -4.01
N ALA A 157 21.13 9.50 -3.27
CA ALA A 157 21.44 10.86 -3.72
C ALA A 157 22.95 11.09 -3.95
N ALA A 158 23.80 10.56 -3.06
CA ALA A 158 25.25 10.70 -3.15
C ALA A 158 25.90 9.81 -4.23
N GLY A 159 25.36 8.60 -4.45
CA GLY A 159 25.88 7.62 -5.41
C GLY A 159 25.39 7.79 -6.84
N SER A 160 24.35 8.61 -7.05
CA SER A 160 23.79 8.86 -8.37
C SER A 160 24.69 9.78 -9.19
N THR A 161 24.98 9.38 -10.43
CA THR A 161 25.89 10.10 -11.33
C THR A 161 25.22 10.42 -12.67
N PRO A 162 25.32 11.66 -13.17
CA PRO A 162 25.91 12.84 -12.52
C PRO A 162 25.21 13.18 -11.20
N THR A 163 25.97 13.75 -10.25
CA THR A 163 25.40 14.24 -8.99
C THR A 163 24.21 15.14 -9.28
N GLY A 164 23.07 14.86 -8.63
CA GLY A 164 21.80 15.53 -8.92
C GLY A 164 20.93 14.87 -9.99
N ILE A 165 21.36 13.75 -10.61
CA ILE A 165 20.55 13.05 -11.62
C ILE A 165 19.22 12.54 -11.08
N LEU A 166 19.09 12.27 -9.77
CA LEU A 166 17.78 11.93 -9.16
C LEU A 166 16.72 13.04 -9.31
N ALA A 167 17.12 14.29 -9.51
CA ALA A 167 16.22 15.40 -9.84
C ALA A 167 15.82 15.42 -11.34
N HIS A 168 16.36 14.49 -12.15
CA HIS A 168 16.24 14.45 -13.61
C HIS A 168 15.91 13.06 -14.18
N VAL A 169 16.07 11.96 -13.42
CA VAL A 169 15.41 10.69 -13.74
C VAL A 169 13.92 10.86 -13.49
N GLY A 170 13.11 10.21 -14.32
CA GLY A 170 11.66 10.32 -14.33
C GLY A 170 10.95 9.96 -13.02
N THR A 171 11.64 9.77 -11.90
CA THR A 171 11.03 9.99 -10.59
C THR A 171 10.51 11.41 -10.49
N ALA A 172 11.23 12.45 -10.93
CA ALA A 172 10.72 13.82 -10.94
C ALA A 172 9.55 14.05 -11.92
N ASP A 173 9.43 13.25 -12.97
CA ASP A 173 8.32 13.31 -13.94
C ASP A 173 7.12 12.42 -13.53
N VAL A 174 7.35 11.27 -12.89
CA VAL A 174 6.35 10.45 -12.19
C VAL A 174 5.84 11.19 -10.94
N VAL A 175 6.73 11.92 -10.27
CA VAL A 175 6.44 12.85 -9.18
C VAL A 175 5.79 14.11 -9.74
N LYS A 176 6.14 14.64 -10.93
CA LYS A 176 5.39 15.77 -11.53
C LYS A 176 4.00 15.40 -12.03
N ASP A 177 3.81 14.18 -12.52
CA ASP A 177 2.48 13.61 -12.76
C ASP A 177 1.71 13.47 -11.43
N TRP A 178 2.41 13.35 -10.29
CA TRP A 178 1.83 13.45 -8.95
C TRP A 178 1.73 14.92 -8.41
N ASP A 179 2.63 15.83 -8.80
CA ASP A 179 2.77 17.21 -8.30
C ASP A 179 1.80 18.16 -9.02
N THR A 180 1.41 17.85 -10.26
CA THR A 180 0.22 18.47 -10.87
C THR A 180 -1.09 17.92 -10.28
N GLY A 181 -1.01 17.03 -9.27
CA GLY A 181 -2.07 16.13 -8.87
C GLY A 181 -2.54 16.19 -7.41
N ASN A 182 -1.92 16.82 -6.41
CA ASN A 182 -2.45 16.67 -5.03
C ASN A 182 -3.89 17.22 -4.89
N GLN A 183 -4.15 18.43 -5.38
CA GLN A 183 -5.52 18.93 -5.45
C GLN A 183 -6.33 18.22 -6.54
N ALA A 184 -5.78 17.96 -7.72
CA ALA A 184 -6.52 17.42 -8.86
C ALA A 184 -6.92 15.94 -8.68
N VAL A 185 -6.03 15.11 -8.14
CA VAL A 185 -6.26 13.72 -7.73
C VAL A 185 -7.23 13.68 -6.56
N ALA A 186 -7.05 14.49 -5.52
CA ALA A 186 -8.04 14.56 -4.43
C ALA A 186 -9.42 15.01 -4.94
N THR A 187 -9.46 15.97 -5.86
CA THR A 187 -10.70 16.40 -6.54
C THR A 187 -11.29 15.27 -7.38
N TYR A 188 -10.46 14.51 -8.10
CA TYR A 188 -10.89 13.37 -8.88
C TYR A 188 -11.42 12.23 -7.99
N GLN A 189 -10.77 11.96 -6.86
CA GLN A 189 -11.22 10.99 -5.85
C GLN A 189 -12.59 11.39 -5.31
N VAL A 190 -12.78 12.66 -4.93
CA VAL A 190 -14.09 13.18 -4.52
C VAL A 190 -15.13 13.01 -5.62
N ALA A 191 -14.81 13.35 -6.88
CA ALA A 191 -15.72 13.16 -8.00
C ALA A 191 -16.02 11.68 -8.28
N ALA A 192 -15.05 10.78 -8.08
CA ALA A 192 -15.22 9.35 -8.19
C ALA A 192 -16.15 8.80 -7.09
N ALA A 193 -15.93 9.17 -5.84
CA ALA A 193 -16.79 8.80 -4.71
C ALA A 193 -18.23 9.30 -4.92
N ASN A 194 -18.40 10.55 -5.37
CA ASN A 194 -19.71 11.10 -5.76
C ASN A 194 -20.40 10.26 -6.84
N ARG A 195 -19.69 9.89 -7.91
CA ARG A 195 -20.23 9.04 -8.97
C ARG A 195 -20.55 7.63 -8.48
N LEU A 196 -19.74 7.07 -7.58
CA LEU A 196 -19.99 5.76 -6.97
C LEU A 196 -21.23 5.77 -6.07
N LEU A 197 -21.48 6.86 -5.34
CA LEU A 197 -22.72 7.03 -4.58
C LEU A 197 -23.95 7.05 -5.50
N LEU A 198 -23.87 7.73 -6.65
CA LEU A 198 -24.94 7.70 -7.67
C LEU A 198 -25.11 6.33 -8.32
N ARG A 199 -24.04 5.54 -8.43
CA ARG A 199 -24.13 4.14 -8.89
C ARG A 199 -24.76 3.25 -7.84
N SER A 200 -24.48 3.48 -6.54
CA SER A 200 -25.17 2.79 -5.44
C SER A 200 -26.68 3.07 -5.46
N ASP A 201 -27.06 4.32 -5.74
CA ASP A 201 -28.46 4.73 -5.92
C ASP A 201 -29.14 3.99 -7.09
N ALA A 202 -28.47 3.98 -8.26
CA ALA A 202 -28.99 3.27 -9.44
C ALA A 202 -29.08 1.75 -9.22
N TRP A 203 -28.12 1.15 -8.50
CA TRP A 203 -28.18 -0.25 -8.08
C TRP A 203 -29.39 -0.50 -7.16
N CYS A 204 -29.57 0.37 -6.17
CA CYS A 204 -30.67 0.28 -5.20
C CYS A 204 -32.06 0.34 -5.85
N MET A 205 -32.21 1.16 -6.90
CA MET A 205 -33.45 1.23 -7.66
C MET A 205 -33.79 -0.10 -8.38
N ASN A 206 -32.80 -0.91 -8.72
CA ASN A 206 -33.01 -2.16 -9.46
C ASN A 206 -33.08 -3.39 -8.53
N ASP A 207 -32.51 -3.30 -7.34
CA ASP A 207 -32.48 -4.41 -6.38
C ASP A 207 -33.55 -4.24 -5.30
N THR A 208 -34.51 -5.17 -5.26
CA THR A 208 -35.62 -5.16 -4.29
C THR A 208 -35.18 -5.37 -2.84
N THR A 209 -33.96 -5.87 -2.60
CA THR A 209 -33.40 -6.04 -1.26
C THR A 209 -32.83 -4.74 -0.70
N CYS A 210 -32.62 -3.72 -1.55
CA CYS A 210 -32.11 -2.44 -1.08
C CYS A 210 -33.13 -1.73 -0.18
N PRO A 211 -32.73 -1.21 1.01
CA PRO A 211 -33.64 -0.52 1.92
C PRO A 211 -34.31 0.74 1.34
N PHE A 212 -33.70 1.34 0.31
CA PHE A 212 -34.19 2.56 -0.33
C PHE A 212 -34.87 2.29 -1.68
N HIS A 213 -35.08 1.03 -2.07
CA HIS A 213 -35.61 0.64 -3.38
C HIS A 213 -36.89 1.38 -3.78
N THR A 214 -37.85 1.50 -2.84
CA THR A 214 -39.16 2.12 -3.10
C THR A 214 -39.15 3.64 -3.10
N GLN A 215 -38.02 4.27 -2.75
CA GLN A 215 -37.91 5.72 -2.61
C GLN A 215 -37.49 6.42 -3.91
N GLY A 216 -37.11 5.64 -4.94
CA GLY A 216 -36.76 6.15 -6.26
C GLY A 216 -35.38 6.81 -6.33
N LYS A 217 -35.12 7.46 -7.46
CA LYS A 217 -33.82 8.09 -7.76
C LYS A 217 -33.46 9.17 -6.75
N GLY A 218 -32.24 9.12 -6.24
CA GLY A 218 -31.67 10.07 -5.28
C GLY A 218 -31.89 9.69 -3.82
N ALA A 219 -32.48 8.53 -3.54
CA ALA A 219 -32.74 8.09 -2.17
C ALA A 219 -31.46 7.78 -1.40
N VAL A 220 -30.45 7.17 -2.03
CA VAL A 220 -29.17 6.85 -1.37
C VAL A 220 -28.37 8.12 -1.03
N PRO A 221 -28.16 9.09 -1.95
CA PRO A 221 -27.55 10.38 -1.58
C PRO A 221 -28.31 11.14 -0.50
N LYS A 222 -29.66 11.11 -0.52
CA LYS A 222 -30.48 11.73 0.51
C LYS A 222 -30.30 11.04 1.87
N ALA A 223 -30.21 9.72 1.90
CA ALA A 223 -29.93 8.96 3.11
C ALA A 223 -28.55 9.31 3.69
N LEU A 224 -27.50 9.36 2.86
CA LEU A 224 -26.17 9.80 3.30
C LEU A 224 -26.20 11.22 3.89
N ALA A 225 -26.86 12.16 3.23
CA ALA A 225 -26.98 13.54 3.73
C ALA A 225 -27.69 13.59 5.09
N ALA A 226 -28.73 12.77 5.29
CA ALA A 226 -29.44 12.68 6.57
C ALA A 226 -28.57 12.04 7.66
N VAL A 227 -27.80 10.99 7.36
CA VAL A 227 -26.85 10.37 8.28
C VAL A 227 -25.75 11.37 8.68
N LEU A 228 -25.17 12.10 7.74
CA LEU A 228 -24.18 13.15 8.03
C LEU A 228 -24.76 14.24 8.94
N ALA A 229 -26.00 14.66 8.70
CA ALA A 229 -26.68 15.65 9.54
C ALA A 229 -26.95 15.12 10.96
N GLN A 230 -27.34 13.85 11.12
CA GLN A 230 -27.51 13.23 12.43
C GLN A 230 -26.18 13.10 13.19
N ALA A 231 -25.10 12.72 12.50
CA ALA A 231 -23.76 12.65 13.08
C ALA A 231 -23.27 14.03 13.55
N ALA A 232 -23.51 15.07 12.74
CA ALA A 232 -23.16 16.45 13.10
C ALA A 232 -23.94 16.97 14.33
N ALA A 233 -25.16 16.46 14.54
CA ALA A 233 -25.97 16.78 15.72
C ALA A 233 -25.59 15.95 16.96
N GLY A 234 -24.64 15.01 16.86
CA GLY A 234 -24.28 14.08 17.93
C GLY A 234 -25.34 13.01 18.20
N ASN A 235 -26.25 12.77 17.26
CA ASN A 235 -27.33 11.80 17.39
C ASN A 235 -26.86 10.37 17.01
N THR A 236 -25.75 9.92 17.58
CA THR A 236 -25.05 8.69 17.16
C THR A 236 -25.14 7.55 18.18
N SER A 237 -26.18 7.55 19.00
CA SER A 237 -26.36 6.62 20.11
C SER A 237 -25.14 6.68 21.08
N ASN A 238 -24.76 5.56 21.69
CA ASN A 238 -23.60 5.49 22.60
C ASN A 238 -22.23 5.44 21.87
N LEU A 239 -22.23 5.46 20.53
CA LEU A 239 -21.02 5.50 19.72
C LEU A 239 -20.71 6.96 19.39
N THR A 240 -19.45 7.38 19.54
CA THR A 240 -19.01 8.75 19.18
C THR A 240 -18.67 8.82 17.69
N VAL A 241 -19.68 8.62 16.83
CA VAL A 241 -19.50 8.70 15.37
C VAL A 241 -19.67 10.15 14.91
N THR A 242 -18.66 10.68 14.23
CA THR A 242 -18.64 12.04 13.69
C THR A 242 -18.95 12.06 12.19
N PRO A 243 -19.25 13.22 11.59
CA PRO A 243 -19.36 13.34 10.14
C PRO A 243 -18.10 12.89 9.40
N ALA A 244 -16.92 13.08 9.99
CA ALA A 244 -15.65 12.63 9.41
C ALA A 244 -15.58 11.10 9.34
N ASP A 245 -16.04 10.40 10.38
CA ASP A 245 -16.10 8.94 10.42
C ASP A 245 -17.06 8.40 9.36
N VAL A 246 -18.24 9.02 9.22
CA VAL A 246 -19.20 8.69 8.16
C VAL A 246 -18.58 8.86 6.78
N GLY A 247 -17.92 9.98 6.53
CA GLY A 247 -17.23 10.27 5.26
C GLY A 247 -16.11 9.29 4.95
N ALA A 248 -15.30 8.96 5.96
CA ALA A 248 -14.18 8.04 5.86
C ALA A 248 -14.66 6.61 5.57
N MET A 249 -15.64 6.11 6.33
CA MET A 249 -16.22 4.78 6.12
C MET A 249 -16.97 4.67 4.80
N ALA A 250 -17.73 5.71 4.41
CA ALA A 250 -18.35 5.77 3.08
C ALA A 250 -17.29 5.63 1.98
N SER A 251 -16.23 6.44 2.03
CA SER A 251 -15.19 6.45 1.00
C SER A 251 -14.33 5.20 1.01
N LEU A 252 -13.80 4.80 2.16
CA LEU A 252 -12.80 3.74 2.30
C LEU A 252 -13.40 2.37 2.58
N GLY A 253 -14.35 2.29 3.51
CA GLY A 253 -14.94 1.02 3.93
C GLY A 253 -15.86 0.42 2.87
N TYR A 254 -16.53 1.27 2.09
CA TYR A 254 -17.57 0.84 1.17
C TYR A 254 -17.33 1.16 -0.31
N LEU A 255 -16.79 2.34 -0.65
CA LEU A 255 -16.67 2.76 -2.04
C LEU A 255 -15.29 2.49 -2.67
N ASN A 256 -14.26 2.24 -1.87
CA ASN A 256 -12.90 2.04 -2.36
C ASN A 256 -12.66 0.62 -2.91
N GLY A 257 -11.79 0.52 -3.92
CA GLY A 257 -11.40 -0.75 -4.56
C GLY A 257 -12.57 -1.45 -5.26
N SER A 258 -13.24 -2.35 -4.54
CA SER A 258 -14.43 -3.09 -4.98
C SER A 258 -15.67 -2.57 -4.25
N PRO A 259 -16.50 -1.69 -4.86
CA PRO A 259 -17.60 -1.02 -4.18
C PRO A 259 -18.65 -1.99 -3.61
N LYS A 260 -18.95 -1.86 -2.32
CA LYS A 260 -19.87 -2.70 -1.55
C LYS A 260 -21.25 -2.02 -1.39
N PHE A 261 -21.97 -1.82 -2.51
CA PHE A 261 -23.25 -1.10 -2.50
C PHE A 261 -24.32 -1.66 -1.54
N PRO A 262 -24.55 -2.98 -1.46
CA PRO A 262 -25.53 -3.53 -0.51
C PRO A 262 -25.18 -3.17 0.94
N THR A 263 -23.90 -3.29 1.30
CA THR A 263 -23.41 -3.00 2.65
C THR A 263 -23.49 -1.52 2.98
N LEU A 264 -23.11 -0.63 2.05
CA LEU A 264 -23.27 0.82 2.21
C LEU A 264 -24.73 1.20 2.46
N ASN A 265 -25.64 0.70 1.62
CA ASN A 265 -27.06 1.04 1.71
C ASN A 265 -27.68 0.47 3.00
N GLY A 266 -27.27 -0.73 3.41
CA GLY A 266 -27.62 -1.31 4.70
C GLY A 266 -27.13 -0.47 5.88
N ALA A 267 -25.86 -0.05 5.87
CA ALA A 267 -25.28 0.79 6.93
C ALA A 267 -25.98 2.16 7.02
N LEU A 268 -26.31 2.79 5.89
CA LEU A 268 -27.08 4.02 5.85
C LEU A 268 -28.48 3.85 6.47
N ALA A 269 -29.18 2.77 6.13
CA ALA A 269 -30.51 2.50 6.69
C ALA A 269 -30.45 2.19 8.19
N ALA A 270 -29.45 1.42 8.61
CA ALA A 270 -29.19 1.11 10.02
C ALA A 270 -28.92 2.39 10.83
N ALA A 271 -28.05 3.28 10.34
CA ALA A 271 -27.75 4.55 11.00
C ALA A 271 -28.97 5.46 11.13
N LEU A 272 -29.81 5.54 10.09
CA LEU A 272 -31.10 6.25 10.18
C LEU A 272 -32.07 5.63 11.20
N GLY A 273 -31.91 4.34 11.52
CA GLY A 273 -32.61 3.62 12.58
C GLY A 273 -31.93 3.66 13.95
N GLY A 274 -30.77 4.33 14.08
CA GLY A 274 -30.01 4.48 15.33
C GLY A 274 -28.88 3.48 15.55
N ASP A 275 -28.61 2.57 14.61
CA ASP A 275 -27.46 1.66 14.64
C ASP A 275 -26.30 2.21 13.81
N TRP A 276 -25.28 2.69 14.51
CA TRP A 276 -24.12 3.38 13.93
C TRP A 276 -22.90 2.48 13.74
N SER A 277 -23.00 1.18 14.00
CA SER A 277 -21.87 0.23 13.91
C SER A 277 -21.18 0.24 12.53
N GLY A 278 -21.94 0.43 11.44
CA GLY A 278 -21.39 0.52 10.09
C GLY A 278 -20.57 1.78 9.80
N PHE A 279 -20.59 2.77 10.69
CA PHE A 279 -19.81 4.01 10.58
C PHE A 279 -18.86 4.23 11.77
N ASP A 280 -18.65 3.20 12.61
CA ASP A 280 -17.67 3.26 13.67
C ASP A 280 -16.26 3.21 13.07
N TRP A 281 -15.56 4.33 13.11
CA TRP A 281 -14.19 4.40 12.59
C TRP A 281 -13.18 3.65 13.47
N SER A 282 -13.49 3.43 14.75
CA SER A 282 -12.53 2.84 15.70
C SER A 282 -12.12 1.41 15.34
N VAL A 283 -12.93 0.71 14.54
CA VAL A 283 -12.60 -0.65 14.06
C VAL A 283 -11.70 -0.66 12.82
N VAL A 284 -11.64 0.43 12.06
CA VAL A 284 -10.83 0.53 10.81
C VAL A 284 -9.60 1.43 10.99
N GLY A 285 -9.75 2.51 11.75
CA GLY A 285 -8.73 3.53 11.96
C GLY A 285 -7.37 2.99 12.40
N PRO A 286 -7.29 2.07 13.38
CA PRO A 286 -6.01 1.51 13.83
C PRO A 286 -5.26 0.72 12.76
N GLU A 287 -5.94 -0.13 11.99
CA GLU A 287 -5.33 -0.92 10.90
C GLU A 287 -4.84 -0.01 9.78
N LEU A 288 -5.66 0.97 9.40
CA LEU A 288 -5.31 1.91 8.34
C LEU A 288 -4.15 2.84 8.77
N ALA A 289 -4.13 3.29 10.02
CA ALA A 289 -3.04 4.10 10.55
C ALA A 289 -1.70 3.33 10.51
N GLN A 290 -1.71 2.03 10.81
CA GLN A 290 -0.51 1.18 10.75
C GLN A 290 0.11 1.11 9.35
N GLY A 291 -0.71 1.04 8.29
CA GLY A 291 -0.22 1.06 6.90
C GLY A 291 0.06 2.46 6.33
N ILE A 292 -0.57 3.51 6.87
CA ILE A 292 -0.36 4.90 6.40
C ILE A 292 1.00 5.45 6.84
N TYR A 293 1.49 5.16 8.04
CA TYR A 293 2.74 5.80 8.53
C TYR A 293 4.00 5.43 7.73
N PRO A 294 4.20 4.18 7.28
CA PRO A 294 5.29 3.82 6.35
C PRO A 294 5.10 4.46 4.97
N LEU A 295 3.85 4.58 4.50
CA LEU A 295 3.49 5.29 3.27
C LEU A 295 3.83 6.77 3.36
N LEU A 296 3.58 7.42 4.50
CA LEU A 296 3.96 8.81 4.76
C LEU A 296 5.48 8.99 4.77
N ALA A 297 6.23 8.10 5.42
CA ALA A 297 7.70 8.18 5.44
C ALA A 297 8.32 8.06 4.04
N THR A 298 7.72 7.24 3.17
CA THR A 298 8.16 7.06 1.78
C THR A 298 7.68 8.22 0.90
N ALA A 299 6.43 8.67 1.07
CA ALA A 299 5.85 9.78 0.30
C ALA A 299 6.47 11.15 0.64
N CYS A 300 6.95 11.34 1.88
CA CYS A 300 7.69 12.55 2.29
C CYS A 300 9.01 12.74 1.55
N LEU A 301 9.60 11.67 1.01
CA LEU A 301 10.86 11.75 0.24
C LEU A 301 10.63 12.17 -1.21
N ASP A 302 9.42 11.96 -1.74
CA ASP A 302 9.14 12.04 -3.17
C ASP A 302 8.05 13.04 -3.57
N ARG A 303 7.26 13.65 -2.67
CA ARG A 303 6.15 14.56 -3.08
C ARG A 303 6.42 16.04 -2.83
N HIS A 304 6.10 16.89 -3.81
CA HIS A 304 5.89 18.32 -3.56
C HIS A 304 4.58 18.52 -2.79
N LEU A 305 4.66 18.98 -1.54
CA LEU A 305 3.50 19.37 -0.75
C LEU A 305 3.20 20.85 -1.04
N ASP A 306 2.12 21.13 -1.77
CA ASP A 306 1.68 22.50 -2.12
C ASP A 306 1.27 23.36 -0.90
N TYR A 307 1.35 22.82 0.31
CA TYR A 307 0.95 23.50 1.52
C TYR A 307 2.03 23.43 2.59
N ASP A 308 2.56 24.61 2.89
CA ASP A 308 3.54 24.86 3.92
C ASP A 308 2.90 25.14 5.30
N SER A 309 1.58 25.27 5.37
CA SER A 309 0.87 25.73 6.57
C SER A 309 -0.57 25.22 6.63
N TRP A 310 -1.16 25.26 7.82
CA TRP A 310 -2.57 24.91 8.04
C TRP A 310 -3.54 25.75 7.17
N PRO A 311 -3.36 27.07 7.01
CA PRO A 311 -4.17 27.84 6.06
C PRO A 311 -4.06 27.37 4.60
N SER A 312 -2.86 26.98 4.15
CA SER A 312 -2.66 26.42 2.80
C SER A 312 -3.37 25.08 2.63
N PHE A 313 -3.34 24.22 3.66
CA PHE A 313 -4.12 22.98 3.69
C PHE A 313 -5.64 23.25 3.63
N GLU A 314 -6.16 24.15 4.45
CA GLU A 314 -7.58 24.54 4.43
C GLU A 314 -8.01 25.06 3.06
N LYS A 315 -7.15 25.85 2.39
CA LYS A 315 -7.42 26.35 1.03
C LYS A 315 -7.56 25.20 0.03
N ILE A 316 -6.67 24.21 0.06
CA ILE A 316 -6.72 23.04 -0.83
C ILE A 316 -7.93 22.16 -0.49
N LYS A 317 -8.16 21.90 0.80
CA LYS A 317 -9.33 21.17 1.29
C LYS A 317 -10.63 21.79 0.79
N ASN A 318 -10.77 23.11 0.90
CA ASN A 318 -11.93 23.84 0.41
C ASN A 318 -12.06 23.75 -1.12
N ALA A 319 -10.95 23.82 -1.86
CA ALA A 319 -10.95 23.68 -3.31
C ALA A 319 -11.36 22.26 -3.75
N VAL A 320 -10.83 21.22 -3.10
CA VAL A 320 -11.17 19.81 -3.33
C VAL A 320 -12.67 19.58 -3.05
N PHE A 321 -13.14 19.95 -1.86
CA PHE A 321 -14.52 19.70 -1.45
C PHE A 321 -15.55 20.68 -2.04
N SER A 322 -15.13 21.72 -2.76
CA SER A 322 -16.04 22.51 -3.60
C SER A 322 -16.68 21.66 -4.70
N ASN A 323 -16.01 20.59 -5.14
CA ASN A 323 -16.50 19.60 -6.09
C ASN A 323 -17.25 18.44 -5.44
N ASP A 324 -17.34 18.42 -4.10
CA ASP A 324 -18.07 17.39 -3.38
C ASP A 324 -19.57 17.67 -3.37
N THR A 325 -20.25 17.10 -4.35
CA THR A 325 -21.69 17.30 -4.55
C THR A 325 -22.55 16.59 -3.50
N ALA A 326 -22.07 15.46 -2.96
CA ALA A 326 -22.77 14.66 -1.96
C ALA A 326 -22.34 14.98 -0.53
N LYS A 327 -21.34 15.86 -0.36
CA LYS A 327 -20.82 16.28 0.96
C LYS A 327 -20.29 15.11 1.79
N ILE A 328 -19.69 14.11 1.13
CA ILE A 328 -19.01 12.98 1.78
C ILE A 328 -17.91 13.51 2.71
N GLY A 329 -17.23 14.59 2.34
CA GLY A 329 -16.27 15.29 3.19
C GLY A 329 -14.97 14.53 3.44
N TYR A 330 -14.66 13.54 2.58
CA TYR A 330 -13.47 12.71 2.72
C TYR A 330 -12.74 12.52 1.39
N ALA A 331 -11.42 12.65 1.43
CA ALA A 331 -10.51 12.31 0.35
C ALA A 331 -9.24 11.71 0.97
N PHE A 332 -8.94 10.45 0.66
CA PHE A 332 -7.85 9.70 1.28
C PHE A 332 -6.50 10.36 1.04
N ASP A 333 -6.24 10.77 -0.20
CA ASP A 333 -4.97 11.38 -0.58
C ASP A 333 -4.77 12.73 0.10
N LEU A 334 -5.86 13.46 0.36
CA LEU A 334 -5.80 14.72 1.09
C LEU A 334 -5.39 14.50 2.57
N GLN A 335 -5.86 13.42 3.20
CA GLN A 335 -5.52 13.08 4.59
C GLN A 335 -4.05 12.64 4.75
N ILE A 336 -3.56 11.84 3.81
CA ILE A 336 -2.14 11.44 3.76
C ILE A 336 -1.28 12.70 3.65
N THR A 337 -1.60 13.55 2.68
CA THR A 337 -0.79 14.73 2.40
C THR A 337 -0.80 15.69 3.62
N ALA A 338 -1.90 15.76 4.39
CA ALA A 338 -2.04 16.61 5.59
C ALA A 338 -1.18 16.16 6.77
N SER A 339 -0.94 14.86 6.86
CA SER A 339 -0.25 14.20 7.97
C SER A 339 1.27 14.12 7.76
N ALA A 340 1.75 14.56 6.60
CA ALA A 340 3.14 14.41 6.13
C ALA A 340 4.09 15.55 6.58
N LYS A 341 3.71 16.35 7.59
CA LYS A 341 4.54 17.41 8.18
C LYS A 341 4.89 17.14 9.63
#